data_AF-A0A812NR02-F1
#
_entry.id   AF-A0A812NR02-F1
#
_cell.length_a   1.000
_cell.length_b   1.000
_cell.length_c   1.000
_cell.angle_alpha   90.00
_cell.angle_beta   90.00
_cell.angle_gamma   90.00
#
_symmetry.space_group_name_H-M   'P 1'
#
loop_
_entity.id
_entity.type
_entity.pdbx_description
1 polymer ?
#
loop_
_entity_poly.entity_id
_entity_poly.type
_entity_poly.pdbx_seq_one_letter_code
_entity_poly.pdbx_strand_id
1 'polypeptide(L)'
;METNGHEKKEKKEKKEKKATQLNGRANVSKVVLCQVAGGMGQASHMAPPEKKEKKDKVETTGTDDPAKKEKKVKEGKEKKDKKEKKEKKDKKDKDPKDKKDKKDKKEKKLAKQQKREEKLKRKRLAEQRMKTQKIGRIGSKMLAASSKKIKRSQSAPELKVLMKTEDDYEPVNRWWEREDGAESGKKGAKKWDTFEHHGLLFAPDYEPHRVPLIYDGERIELPPEAEEIAYYWTSVKGTPYETKNIFIKNFWKTFKDVLPKGSKIKEFHKCDFSLMADYREAERQKRLNRSKEEKEAEKAKNAKETEWYSFAIVNGVREKLGNYKMEPPQLFRGRGEHPKQGLLKKRAFPESVTLNIGETACVPKVIGMPGHAWRDVVHENTVQWQLGTEDLRHPSSTYRMFPASLDFDIAGRVEMLEEAIEVVNCEAAEHVGKVLEACRSLLQMLAAYFSRV
;
A
#
# COMPACT_ATOMS: atom_id res chain seq x y z
N MET A 1 -21.45 32.66 -66.46
CA MET A 1 -21.93 31.71 -65.41
C MET A 1 -20.89 31.63 -64.31
N GLU A 2 -20.77 32.62 -63.41
CA GLU A 2 -19.51 32.79 -62.63
C GLU A 2 -19.65 32.88 -61.11
N THR A 3 -20.87 32.98 -60.57
CA THR A 3 -21.10 33.14 -59.12
C THR A 3 -20.87 31.86 -58.29
N ASN A 4 -21.03 30.67 -58.88
CA ASN A 4 -20.94 29.38 -58.16
C ASN A 4 -19.52 28.91 -57.81
N GLY A 5 -18.47 29.60 -58.28
CA GLY A 5 -17.07 29.22 -57.98
C GLY A 5 -16.61 29.64 -56.59
N HIS A 6 -16.96 30.86 -56.17
CA HIS A 6 -16.40 31.49 -54.98
C HIS A 6 -16.89 30.82 -53.67
N GLU A 7 -18.18 30.50 -53.59
CA GLU A 7 -18.80 29.92 -52.40
C GLU A 7 -18.27 28.50 -52.08
N LYS A 8 -17.96 27.71 -53.12
CA LYS A 8 -17.33 26.38 -52.95
C LYS A 8 -15.90 26.48 -52.40
N LYS A 9 -15.14 27.49 -52.83
CA LYS A 9 -13.76 27.72 -52.36
C LYS A 9 -13.76 28.13 -50.89
N GLU A 10 -14.62 29.06 -50.49
CA GLU A 10 -14.75 29.51 -49.11
C GLU A 10 -15.27 28.39 -48.17
N LYS A 11 -16.23 27.57 -48.63
CA LYS A 11 -16.70 26.39 -47.87
C LYS A 11 -15.61 25.34 -47.67
N LYS A 12 -14.71 25.14 -48.64
CA LYS A 12 -13.54 24.25 -48.46
C LYS A 12 -12.60 24.83 -47.40
N GLU A 13 -12.22 26.10 -47.54
CA GLU A 13 -11.27 26.76 -46.64
C GLU A 13 -11.78 26.86 -45.19
N LYS A 14 -13.09 27.10 -44.99
CA LYS A 14 -13.73 27.04 -43.66
C LYS A 14 -13.74 25.64 -43.07
N LYS A 15 -13.89 24.58 -43.89
CA LYS A 15 -13.83 23.18 -43.43
C LYS A 15 -12.40 22.78 -43.03
N GLU A 16 -11.43 23.23 -43.80
CA GLU A 16 -9.99 23.01 -43.61
C GLU A 16 -9.50 23.71 -42.32
N LYS A 17 -9.78 25.02 -42.17
CA LYS A 17 -9.47 25.78 -40.93
C LYS A 17 -10.17 25.18 -39.69
N LYS A 18 -11.39 24.67 -39.83
CA LYS A 18 -12.10 23.99 -38.73
C LYS A 18 -11.45 22.64 -38.36
N ALA A 19 -10.87 21.92 -39.32
CA ALA A 19 -10.10 20.71 -39.04
C ALA A 19 -8.78 21.04 -38.31
N THR A 20 -8.03 22.06 -38.75
CA THR A 20 -6.81 22.51 -38.05
C THR A 20 -7.11 22.96 -36.61
N GLN A 21 -8.22 23.68 -36.42
CA GLN A 21 -8.66 24.14 -35.09
C GLN A 21 -9.18 23.00 -34.20
N LEU A 22 -9.74 21.93 -34.77
CA LEU A 22 -10.11 20.71 -34.02
C LEU A 22 -8.86 19.94 -33.58
N ASN A 23 -7.89 19.71 -34.48
CA ASN A 23 -6.63 19.03 -34.14
C ASN A 23 -5.84 19.79 -33.07
N GLY A 24 -5.73 21.13 -33.21
CA GLY A 24 -5.11 21.97 -32.18
C GLY A 24 -5.82 21.87 -30.82
N ARG A 25 -7.16 21.76 -30.80
CA ARG A 25 -7.94 21.61 -29.57
C ARG A 25 -7.82 20.20 -28.97
N ALA A 26 -7.70 19.17 -29.79
CA ALA A 26 -7.43 17.80 -29.34
C ALA A 26 -6.04 17.70 -28.68
N ASN A 27 -5.00 18.27 -29.29
CA ASN A 27 -3.66 18.30 -28.70
C ASN A 27 -3.63 19.07 -27.37
N VAL A 28 -4.33 20.21 -27.25
CA VAL A 28 -4.46 20.94 -25.97
C VAL A 28 -5.17 20.08 -24.91
N SER A 29 -6.26 19.39 -25.24
CA SER A 29 -6.93 18.48 -24.31
C SER A 29 -5.99 17.34 -23.85
N LYS A 30 -5.22 16.75 -24.78
CA LYS A 30 -4.29 15.65 -24.47
C LYS A 30 -3.14 16.09 -23.57
N VAL A 31 -2.58 17.29 -23.81
CA VAL A 31 -1.56 17.89 -22.92
C VAL A 31 -2.13 18.17 -21.53
N VAL A 32 -3.35 18.70 -21.41
CA VAL A 32 -4.00 18.94 -20.11
C VAL A 32 -4.28 17.63 -19.36
N LEU A 33 -4.75 16.59 -20.06
CA LEU A 33 -4.98 15.27 -19.47
C LEU A 33 -3.67 14.63 -18.96
N CYS A 34 -2.58 14.74 -19.74
CA CYS A 34 -1.24 14.31 -19.35
C CYS A 34 -0.72 15.05 -18.11
N GLN A 35 -0.91 16.37 -18.02
CA GLN A 35 -0.52 17.17 -16.85
C GLN A 35 -1.30 16.77 -15.58
N VAL A 36 -2.57 16.40 -15.70
CA VAL A 36 -3.37 15.90 -14.57
C VAL A 36 -2.89 14.50 -14.14
N ALA A 37 -2.58 13.61 -15.08
CA ALA A 37 -2.07 12.28 -14.78
C ALA A 37 -0.72 12.32 -14.03
N GLY A 38 0.22 13.16 -14.48
CA GLY A 38 1.53 13.34 -13.83
C GLY A 38 1.47 13.93 -12.41
N GLY A 39 0.36 14.56 -12.02
CA GLY A 39 0.20 15.16 -10.69
C GLY A 39 -0.15 14.17 -9.56
N MET A 40 -0.53 12.93 -9.87
CA MET A 40 -1.10 11.99 -8.88
C MET A 40 -0.06 11.19 -8.06
N GLY A 41 0.76 11.92 -7.29
CA GLY A 41 1.73 11.33 -6.35
C GLY A 41 1.14 10.94 -4.99
N GLN A 42 1.24 9.66 -4.64
CA GLN A 42 1.05 9.07 -3.29
C GLN A 42 -0.36 9.17 -2.65
N ALA A 43 -1.24 8.24 -3.04
CA ALA A 43 -2.34 7.76 -2.19
C ALA A 43 -2.35 6.22 -2.16
N SER A 44 -2.65 5.61 -1.01
CA SER A 44 -2.55 4.16 -0.79
C SER A 44 -3.87 3.42 -1.05
N HIS A 45 -3.80 2.29 -1.77
CA HIS A 45 -4.78 1.18 -1.80
C HIS A 45 -6.26 1.54 -1.57
N MET A 46 -7.04 1.64 -2.64
CA MET A 46 -8.46 1.30 -2.62
C MET A 46 -8.73 0.12 -3.55
N ALA A 47 -9.54 -0.83 -3.10
CA ALA A 47 -10.00 -1.99 -3.88
C ALA A 47 -11.49 -1.82 -4.21
N PRO A 48 -11.98 -2.40 -5.32
CA PRO A 48 -13.36 -2.19 -5.77
C PRO A 48 -14.40 -2.90 -4.87
N PRO A 49 -15.64 -2.37 -4.78
CA PRO A 49 -16.70 -2.96 -3.96
C PRO A 49 -17.55 -3.96 -4.75
N GLU A 50 -17.34 -5.27 -4.53
CA GLU A 50 -18.33 -6.26 -4.97
C GLU A 50 -19.43 -6.48 -3.93
N LYS A 51 -20.66 -6.13 -4.31
CA LYS A 51 -21.90 -6.62 -3.71
C LYS A 51 -22.87 -7.01 -4.82
N LYS A 52 -23.16 -8.30 -4.95
CA LYS A 52 -24.42 -8.79 -5.52
C LYS A 52 -25.01 -9.85 -4.58
N GLU A 53 -26.23 -9.60 -4.15
CA GLU A 53 -26.97 -10.46 -3.24
C GLU A 53 -27.57 -11.64 -4.02
N LYS A 54 -27.66 -12.82 -3.39
CA LYS A 54 -28.48 -13.90 -3.92
C LYS A 54 -29.96 -13.53 -3.77
N LYS A 55 -30.77 -13.84 -4.78
CA LYS A 55 -32.23 -13.99 -4.63
C LYS A 55 -32.60 -15.42 -4.97
N ASP A 56 -33.40 -16.02 -4.10
CA ASP A 56 -33.93 -17.36 -4.29
C ASP A 56 -35.03 -17.38 -5.36
N LYS A 57 -35.17 -18.54 -6.02
CA LYS A 57 -36.42 -18.94 -6.68
C LYS A 57 -36.58 -20.46 -6.51
N VAL A 58 -37.80 -20.90 -6.27
CA VAL A 58 -38.17 -22.28 -5.93
C VAL A 58 -39.11 -22.82 -7.01
N GLU A 59 -38.87 -24.06 -7.44
CA GLU A 59 -39.75 -25.02 -8.17
C GLU A 59 -38.84 -26.10 -8.83
N THR A 60 -39.16 -27.39 -8.97
CA THR A 60 -39.92 -28.38 -8.15
C THR A 60 -39.60 -29.80 -8.67
N THR A 61 -39.96 -30.86 -7.93
CA THR A 61 -39.83 -32.32 -8.24
C THR A 61 -38.39 -32.88 -8.36
N GLY A 62 -38.10 -34.14 -7.97
CA GLY A 62 -38.87 -35.10 -7.17
C GLY A 62 -38.15 -36.46 -7.02
N THR A 63 -38.39 -37.18 -5.90
CA THR A 63 -38.12 -38.64 -5.62
C THR A 63 -36.66 -39.17 -5.78
N ASP A 64 -36.13 -40.09 -4.96
CA ASP A 64 -36.72 -41.13 -4.08
C ASP A 64 -36.07 -41.25 -2.67
N ASP A 65 -36.64 -42.12 -1.83
CA ASP A 65 -36.38 -42.39 -0.39
C ASP A 65 -35.77 -43.84 -0.24
N PRO A 66 -35.65 -44.54 0.93
CA PRO A 66 -35.77 -44.15 2.35
C PRO A 66 -34.71 -44.73 3.33
N ALA A 67 -34.99 -44.54 4.64
CA ALA A 67 -34.51 -45.29 5.83
C ALA A 67 -33.13 -44.91 6.44
N LYS A 68 -32.92 -44.77 7.78
CA LYS A 68 -33.66 -45.09 9.05
C LYS A 68 -33.12 -44.16 10.19
N LYS A 69 -33.70 -43.95 11.39
CA LYS A 69 -35.06 -44.15 11.98
C LYS A 69 -35.08 -43.66 13.47
N GLU A 70 -35.86 -42.60 13.80
CA GLU A 70 -36.40 -42.24 15.16
C GLU A 70 -35.40 -41.77 16.26
N LYS A 71 -35.73 -41.20 17.46
CA LYS A 71 -36.83 -40.39 18.11
C LYS A 71 -36.21 -39.78 19.42
N LYS A 72 -36.79 -38.91 20.28
CA LYS A 72 -38.16 -38.37 20.49
C LYS A 72 -38.21 -36.85 20.85
N VAL A 73 -38.60 -36.44 22.09
CA VAL A 73 -39.13 -35.12 22.52
C VAL A 73 -38.89 -34.85 24.04
N LYS A 74 -39.02 -33.57 24.46
CA LYS A 74 -38.86 -32.94 25.81
C LYS A 74 -39.73 -33.52 26.96
N GLU A 75 -39.26 -33.40 28.22
CA GLU A 75 -39.74 -32.51 29.33
C GLU A 75 -39.25 -32.97 30.73
N GLY A 76 -39.24 -32.09 31.75
CA GLY A 76 -38.87 -32.41 33.15
C GLY A 76 -38.31 -31.21 33.95
N LYS A 77 -38.56 -31.13 35.28
CA LYS A 77 -38.29 -29.92 36.09
C LYS A 77 -38.12 -30.21 37.60
N GLU A 78 -37.07 -29.68 38.22
CA GLU A 78 -36.83 -29.66 39.69
C GLU A 78 -36.75 -31.09 40.35
N LYS A 79 -36.47 -31.36 41.63
CA LYS A 79 -36.02 -30.67 42.88
C LYS A 79 -35.39 -31.78 43.79
N LYS A 80 -34.50 -31.60 44.79
CA LYS A 80 -33.38 -30.68 45.14
C LYS A 80 -33.01 -30.97 46.61
N ASP A 81 -31.74 -31.20 47.00
CA ASP A 81 -31.38 -31.65 48.38
C ASP A 81 -30.63 -30.61 49.29
N LYS A 82 -30.63 -30.77 50.63
CA LYS A 82 -30.20 -29.73 51.61
C LYS A 82 -29.76 -30.32 52.97
N LYS A 83 -28.75 -29.72 53.63
CA LYS A 83 -28.37 -30.02 55.04
C LYS A 83 -28.42 -28.77 55.93
N GLU A 84 -29.01 -28.89 57.12
CA GLU A 84 -29.08 -27.88 58.21
C GLU A 84 -28.26 -28.38 59.44
N LYS A 85 -27.97 -27.63 60.52
CA LYS A 85 -28.77 -26.82 61.49
C LYS A 85 -27.81 -25.81 62.20
N LYS A 86 -28.14 -24.84 63.07
CA LYS A 86 -29.18 -24.57 64.13
C LYS A 86 -29.22 -23.02 64.36
N GLU A 87 -30.06 -22.33 65.15
CA GLU A 87 -31.29 -22.62 65.91
C GLU A 87 -32.26 -21.40 66.02
N LYS A 88 -32.21 -20.58 67.09
CA LYS A 88 -33.21 -19.53 67.46
C LYS A 88 -32.64 -18.46 68.41
N LYS A 89 -33.20 -17.22 68.42
CA LYS A 89 -33.97 -16.64 69.58
C LYS A 89 -34.63 -15.24 69.32
N ASP A 90 -35.94 -15.26 69.07
CA ASP A 90 -37.07 -14.40 69.53
C ASP A 90 -37.04 -12.84 69.70
N LYS A 91 -38.22 -12.25 69.39
CA LYS A 91 -38.83 -10.94 69.78
C LYS A 91 -38.35 -9.63 69.10
N LYS A 92 -39.21 -8.59 68.92
CA LYS A 92 -40.68 -8.49 68.70
C LYS A 92 -41.04 -7.08 68.16
N ASP A 93 -41.92 -7.01 67.16
CA ASP A 93 -42.78 -5.91 66.62
C ASP A 93 -42.36 -4.42 66.68
N LYS A 94 -42.22 -3.81 65.48
CA LYS A 94 -42.88 -2.54 65.06
C LYS A 94 -42.57 -2.19 63.58
N ASP A 95 -43.57 -1.72 62.84
CA ASP A 95 -43.50 -1.45 61.38
C ASP A 95 -42.57 -0.30 60.94
N PRO A 96 -41.87 -0.45 59.79
CA PRO A 96 -41.37 0.69 59.04
C PRO A 96 -41.41 0.50 57.51
N LYS A 97 -42.59 0.48 56.86
CA LYS A 97 -42.68 0.28 55.39
C LYS A 97 -42.23 1.48 54.54
N ASP A 98 -42.27 2.70 55.08
CA ASP A 98 -42.07 3.97 54.32
C ASP A 98 -40.63 4.54 54.26
N LYS A 99 -39.61 3.82 54.76
CA LYS A 99 -38.23 4.36 54.85
C LYS A 99 -37.23 3.85 53.80
N LYS A 100 -37.59 2.87 52.96
CA LYS A 100 -36.63 2.27 52.00
C LYS A 100 -36.53 3.04 50.68
N ASP A 101 -37.64 3.28 49.98
CA ASP A 101 -37.64 3.92 48.64
C ASP A 101 -37.12 5.37 48.61
N LYS A 102 -37.12 6.08 49.76
CA LYS A 102 -36.51 7.42 49.88
C LYS A 102 -34.98 7.40 49.89
N LYS A 103 -34.32 6.28 50.23
CA LYS A 103 -32.85 6.19 50.27
C LYS A 103 -32.27 5.99 48.87
N ASP A 104 -32.73 4.95 48.17
CA ASP A 104 -32.19 4.56 46.86
C ASP A 104 -32.41 5.66 45.80
N LYS A 105 -33.54 6.39 45.90
CA LYS A 105 -33.86 7.53 45.04
C LYS A 105 -32.97 8.77 45.31
N LYS A 106 -32.33 8.85 46.49
CA LYS A 106 -31.37 9.91 46.86
C LYS A 106 -29.96 9.59 46.36
N GLU A 107 -29.48 8.36 46.55
CA GLU A 107 -28.17 7.91 46.04
C GLU A 107 -28.12 7.95 44.49
N LYS A 108 -29.19 7.49 43.82
CA LYS A 108 -29.29 7.53 42.35
C LYS A 108 -29.37 8.95 41.77
N LYS A 109 -29.76 9.96 42.56
CA LYS A 109 -29.59 11.38 42.22
C LYS A 109 -28.14 11.85 42.40
N LEU A 110 -27.51 11.53 43.53
CA LEU A 110 -26.15 11.97 43.86
C LEU A 110 -25.12 11.47 42.83
N ALA A 111 -25.17 10.20 42.46
CA ALA A 111 -24.29 9.63 41.43
C ALA A 111 -24.48 10.27 40.04
N LYS A 112 -25.71 10.70 39.70
CA LYS A 112 -26.01 11.42 38.45
C LYS A 112 -25.53 12.87 38.47
N GLN A 113 -25.44 13.49 39.65
CA GLN A 113 -24.85 14.81 39.85
C GLN A 113 -23.32 14.76 39.77
N GLN A 114 -22.68 13.81 40.46
CA GLN A 114 -21.23 13.58 40.40
C GLN A 114 -20.74 13.32 38.96
N LYS A 115 -21.43 12.47 38.18
CA LYS A 115 -21.11 12.27 36.76
C LYS A 115 -21.33 13.51 35.87
N ARG A 116 -22.19 14.46 36.26
CA ARG A 116 -22.30 15.77 35.58
C ARG A 116 -21.13 16.68 35.92
N GLU A 117 -20.73 16.75 37.19
CA GLU A 117 -19.59 17.56 37.64
C GLU A 117 -18.26 17.05 37.07
N GLU A 118 -18.04 15.74 37.03
CA GLU A 118 -16.82 15.16 36.41
C GLU A 118 -16.75 15.51 34.90
N LYS A 119 -17.88 15.39 34.18
CA LYS A 119 -17.96 15.75 32.77
C LYS A 119 -17.73 17.26 32.55
N LEU A 120 -18.20 18.12 33.46
CA LEU A 120 -17.95 19.56 33.43
C LEU A 120 -16.48 19.90 33.74
N LYS A 121 -15.85 19.23 34.73
CA LYS A 121 -14.43 19.37 35.04
C LYS A 121 -13.56 18.93 33.85
N ARG A 122 -13.85 17.79 33.21
CA ARG A 122 -13.16 17.36 31.98
C ARG A 122 -13.32 18.40 30.84
N LYS A 123 -14.49 19.01 30.68
CA LYS A 123 -14.71 20.05 29.64
C LYS A 123 -13.90 21.32 29.92
N ARG A 124 -13.90 21.82 31.16
CA ARG A 124 -13.06 22.97 31.57
C ARG A 124 -11.57 22.70 31.40
N LEU A 125 -11.10 21.49 31.71
CA LEU A 125 -9.69 21.10 31.53
C LEU A 125 -9.29 21.06 30.04
N ALA A 126 -10.20 20.61 29.16
CA ALA A 126 -10.01 20.69 27.71
C ALA A 126 -9.96 22.13 27.19
N GLU A 127 -10.87 23.00 27.66
CA GLU A 127 -10.88 24.43 27.32
C GLU A 127 -9.60 25.15 27.82
N GLN A 128 -9.08 24.81 29.01
CA GLN A 128 -7.78 25.29 29.50
C GLN A 128 -6.62 24.81 28.62
N ARG A 129 -6.58 23.52 28.23
CA ARG A 129 -5.58 22.99 27.28
C ARG A 129 -5.61 23.71 25.93
N MET A 130 -6.79 24.01 25.40
CA MET A 130 -6.95 24.77 24.15
C MET A 130 -6.48 26.23 24.30
N LYS A 131 -6.65 26.85 25.49
CA LYS A 131 -6.10 28.18 25.80
C LYS A 131 -4.57 28.15 25.89
N THR A 132 -3.96 27.21 26.61
CA THR A 132 -2.48 27.11 26.69
C THR A 132 -1.85 26.76 25.35
N GLN A 133 -2.47 25.91 24.52
CA GLN A 133 -2.01 25.68 23.14
C GLN A 133 -2.10 26.94 22.27
N LYS A 134 -3.17 27.75 22.39
CA LYS A 134 -3.23 29.06 21.69
C LYS A 134 -2.13 30.01 22.16
N ILE A 135 -1.89 30.11 23.47
CA ILE A 135 -0.85 30.98 24.03
C ILE A 135 0.55 30.53 23.58
N GLY A 136 0.86 29.23 23.64
CA GLY A 136 2.11 28.67 23.14
C GLY A 136 2.33 28.97 21.65
N ARG A 137 1.29 28.79 20.81
CA ARG A 137 1.34 29.06 19.37
C ARG A 137 1.47 30.55 19.02
N ILE A 138 1.14 31.46 19.94
CA ILE A 138 1.41 32.91 19.82
C ILE A 138 2.83 33.24 20.28
N GLY A 139 3.28 32.68 21.41
CA GLY A 139 4.66 32.81 21.90
C GLY A 139 5.70 32.34 20.88
N SER A 140 5.48 31.17 20.28
CA SER A 140 6.34 30.67 19.18
C SER A 140 6.37 31.60 17.97
N LYS A 141 5.27 32.31 17.66
CA LYS A 141 5.24 33.29 16.56
C LYS A 141 6.00 34.57 16.91
N MET A 142 5.92 35.08 18.14
CA MET A 142 6.69 36.26 18.54
C MET A 142 8.19 35.97 18.66
N LEU A 143 8.58 34.81 19.20
CA LEU A 143 9.99 34.39 19.25
C LEU A 143 10.58 34.19 17.84
N ALA A 144 9.82 33.58 16.92
CA ALA A 144 10.21 33.43 15.51
C ALA A 144 10.21 34.75 14.71
N ALA A 145 9.52 35.79 15.19
CA ALA A 145 9.59 37.13 14.60
C ALA A 145 10.79 37.94 15.12
N SER A 146 11.09 37.82 16.42
CA SER A 146 12.23 38.50 17.06
C SER A 146 13.58 37.97 16.56
N SER A 147 13.76 36.64 16.53
CA SER A 147 14.99 36.03 16.01
C SER A 147 15.26 36.37 14.53
N LYS A 148 14.21 36.64 13.76
CA LYS A 148 14.28 37.04 12.34
C LYS A 148 14.56 38.54 12.13
N LYS A 149 14.67 39.34 13.20
CA LYS A 149 15.00 40.78 13.13
C LYS A 149 16.41 41.12 13.63
N ILE A 150 17.08 40.21 14.35
CA ILE A 150 18.42 40.44 14.92
C ILE A 150 19.55 39.94 14.01
N LYS A 151 19.34 38.87 13.21
CA LYS A 151 20.24 38.51 12.10
C LYS A 151 19.86 39.21 10.79
N ARG A 152 19.82 40.55 10.82
CA ARG A 152 19.59 41.38 9.60
C ARG A 152 20.53 42.59 9.50
N SER A 153 21.76 42.38 9.94
CA SER A 153 22.95 43.18 9.62
C SER A 153 24.08 42.20 9.23
N GLN A 154 24.97 42.60 8.33
CA GLN A 154 26.14 41.84 7.87
C GLN A 154 25.85 40.45 7.25
N SER A 155 25.11 40.45 6.14
CA SER A 155 25.50 39.73 4.93
C SER A 155 24.72 40.30 3.74
N ALA A 156 25.38 40.42 2.58
CA ALA A 156 24.66 40.64 1.33
C ALA A 156 23.78 39.40 1.05
N PRO A 157 22.67 39.53 0.30
CA PRO A 157 21.99 38.36 -0.24
C PRO A 157 22.94 37.72 -1.26
N GLU A 158 23.70 36.72 -0.80
CA GLU A 158 24.47 35.85 -1.68
C GLU A 158 23.48 35.29 -2.70
N LEU A 159 23.67 35.67 -3.96
CA LEU A 159 22.95 35.09 -5.07
C LEU A 159 23.22 33.59 -4.97
N LYS A 160 22.16 32.81 -4.68
CA LYS A 160 22.20 31.38 -4.95
C LYS A 160 22.37 31.23 -6.45
N VAL A 161 23.63 31.17 -6.89
CA VAL A 161 24.00 30.67 -8.20
C VAL A 161 23.26 29.35 -8.30
N LEU A 162 22.30 29.29 -9.22
CA LEU A 162 21.65 28.04 -9.57
C LEU A 162 22.73 27.23 -10.29
N MET A 163 23.55 26.54 -9.51
CA MET A 163 24.52 25.57 -10.00
C MET A 163 23.70 24.45 -10.61
N LYS A 164 23.43 24.61 -11.91
CA LYS A 164 22.64 23.67 -12.71
C LYS A 164 23.26 22.30 -12.52
N THR A 165 22.49 21.44 -11.86
CA THR A 165 22.80 20.02 -11.71
C THR A 165 22.69 19.32 -13.06
N GLU A 166 23.23 18.11 -13.19
CA GLU A 166 23.09 17.34 -14.44
C GLU A 166 21.61 17.12 -14.78
N ASP A 167 20.77 16.89 -13.75
CA ASP A 167 19.30 16.92 -13.79
C ASP A 167 18.69 18.15 -14.52
N ASP A 168 19.35 19.32 -14.52
CA ASP A 168 18.88 20.55 -15.21
C ASP A 168 19.26 20.62 -16.70
N TYR A 169 20.12 19.70 -17.17
CA TYR A 169 20.56 19.57 -18.56
C TYR A 169 20.03 18.32 -19.26
N GLU A 170 19.48 17.36 -18.52
CA GLU A 170 18.92 16.13 -19.07
C GLU A 170 17.71 16.41 -19.98
N PRO A 171 17.59 15.73 -21.14
CA PRO A 171 16.53 15.98 -22.10
C PRO A 171 15.18 15.51 -21.55
N VAL A 172 14.32 16.46 -21.15
CA VAL A 172 12.96 16.17 -20.69
C VAL A 172 12.22 15.29 -21.70
N ASN A 173 11.79 14.10 -21.27
CA ASN A 173 11.11 13.13 -22.12
C ASN A 173 9.69 13.59 -22.47
N ARG A 174 9.57 14.45 -23.50
CA ARG A 174 8.30 14.97 -24.02
C ARG A 174 7.59 13.94 -24.92
N TRP A 175 7.36 12.74 -24.40
CA TRP A 175 6.74 11.62 -25.12
C TRP A 175 5.35 11.98 -25.68
N TRP A 176 4.61 12.87 -25.01
CA TRP A 176 3.30 13.38 -25.46
C TRP A 176 3.35 14.29 -26.70
N GLU A 177 4.55 14.67 -27.17
CA GLU A 177 4.76 15.41 -28.42
C GLU A 177 5.18 14.50 -29.59
N ARG A 178 5.41 13.20 -29.35
CA ARG A 178 5.73 12.23 -30.40
C ARG A 178 4.47 11.56 -30.96
N GLU A 179 4.47 11.20 -32.24
CA GLU A 179 3.33 10.55 -32.91
C GLU A 179 3.09 9.12 -32.40
N ASP A 180 4.18 8.39 -32.11
CA ASP A 180 4.22 7.03 -31.55
C ASP A 180 4.05 6.98 -30.02
N GLY A 181 4.30 8.10 -29.33
CA GLY A 181 4.38 8.15 -27.87
C GLY A 181 3.11 7.68 -27.15
N ALA A 182 1.94 7.90 -27.75
CA ALA A 182 0.67 7.36 -27.23
C ALA A 182 0.49 5.86 -27.54
N GLU A 183 0.99 5.39 -28.69
CA GLU A 183 0.90 3.97 -29.08
C GLU A 183 1.77 3.09 -28.17
N SER A 184 2.88 3.64 -27.65
CA SER A 184 3.70 2.99 -26.62
C SER A 184 2.92 2.58 -25.37
N GLY A 185 1.75 3.17 -25.09
CA GLY A 185 0.86 2.78 -24.00
C GLY A 185 0.24 1.39 -24.20
N LYS A 186 -0.16 1.07 -25.44
CA LYS A 186 -1.00 -0.08 -25.80
C LYS A 186 -0.43 -1.42 -25.35
N LYS A 187 -1.30 -2.31 -24.89
CA LYS A 187 -0.89 -3.65 -24.44
C LYS A 187 -0.29 -4.47 -25.60
N GLY A 188 0.98 -4.83 -25.48
CA GLY A 188 1.73 -5.56 -26.52
C GLY A 188 2.38 -4.68 -27.59
N ALA A 189 2.17 -3.36 -27.57
CA ALA A 189 2.95 -2.44 -28.40
C ALA A 189 4.40 -2.33 -27.90
N LYS A 190 5.30 -1.93 -28.81
CA LYS A 190 6.71 -1.66 -28.50
C LYS A 190 6.80 -0.54 -27.47
N LYS A 191 7.59 -0.77 -26.42
CA LYS A 191 7.79 0.15 -25.28
C LYS A 191 9.08 0.95 -25.42
N TRP A 192 10.10 0.37 -26.04
CA TRP A 192 11.41 0.99 -26.22
C TRP A 192 12.11 0.48 -27.48
N ASP A 193 12.94 1.33 -28.08
CA ASP A 193 13.91 0.99 -29.14
C ASP A 193 15.26 0.61 -28.56
N THR A 194 15.72 1.39 -27.58
CA THR A 194 16.95 1.13 -26.81
C THR A 194 16.65 1.15 -25.32
N PHE A 195 17.22 0.22 -24.59
CA PHE A 195 17.06 0.12 -23.13
C PHE A 195 18.35 -0.43 -22.50
N GLU A 196 18.95 0.36 -21.61
CA GLU A 196 20.15 0.00 -20.85
C GLU A 196 19.91 0.24 -19.36
N HIS A 197 20.38 -0.65 -18.48
CA HIS A 197 20.31 -0.48 -17.03
C HIS A 197 21.43 -1.29 -16.35
N HIS A 198 21.89 -0.90 -15.16
CA HIS A 198 23.01 -1.56 -14.48
C HIS A 198 22.62 -2.80 -13.65
N GLY A 199 21.60 -3.56 -14.09
CA GLY A 199 21.16 -4.78 -13.39
C GLY A 199 20.47 -4.49 -12.05
N LEU A 200 21.03 -5.02 -10.95
CA LEU A 200 20.44 -5.01 -9.60
C LEU A 200 21.49 -4.81 -8.52
N LEU A 201 21.15 -4.00 -7.50
CA LEU A 201 21.89 -3.97 -6.25
C LEU A 201 21.38 -5.07 -5.32
N PHE A 202 22.20 -6.09 -5.10
CA PHE A 202 21.89 -7.19 -4.17
C PHE A 202 21.93 -6.73 -2.71
N ALA A 203 21.24 -7.48 -1.85
CA ALA A 203 21.33 -7.26 -0.40
C ALA A 203 22.69 -7.75 0.12
N PRO A 204 23.34 -7.03 1.06
CA PRO A 204 24.59 -7.49 1.65
C PRO A 204 24.41 -8.83 2.38
N ASP A 205 25.50 -9.57 2.52
CA ASP A 205 25.49 -10.84 3.25
C ASP A 205 25.30 -10.63 4.76
N TYR A 206 24.91 -11.71 5.44
CA TYR A 206 24.61 -11.65 6.86
C TYR A 206 25.90 -11.71 7.68
N GLU A 207 26.13 -10.66 8.47
CA GLU A 207 27.20 -10.59 9.47
C GLU A 207 26.73 -11.29 10.76
N PRO A 208 27.31 -12.44 11.16
CA PRO A 208 26.86 -13.18 12.34
C PRO A 208 27.25 -12.45 13.63
N HIS A 209 26.26 -12.18 14.47
CA HIS A 209 26.42 -11.43 15.72
C HIS A 209 26.81 -12.31 16.93
N ARG A 210 26.75 -13.64 16.79
CA ARG A 210 27.11 -14.63 17.82
C ARG A 210 26.39 -14.41 19.16
N VAL A 211 25.11 -14.07 19.09
CA VAL A 211 24.26 -13.85 20.27
C VAL A 211 23.54 -15.16 20.56
N PRO A 212 23.78 -15.83 21.70
CA PRO A 212 23.26 -17.16 21.95
C PRO A 212 21.73 -17.17 22.06
N LEU A 213 21.13 -18.23 21.53
CA LEU A 213 19.74 -18.59 21.81
C LEU A 213 19.67 -19.16 23.23
N ILE A 214 18.61 -18.85 23.98
CA ILE A 214 18.31 -19.59 25.21
C ILE A 214 17.42 -20.78 24.84
N TYR A 215 17.79 -21.99 25.24
CA TYR A 215 17.00 -23.20 25.03
C TYR A 215 16.92 -24.02 26.32
N ASP A 216 15.69 -24.18 26.86
CA ASP A 216 15.44 -24.89 28.14
C ASP A 216 16.30 -24.36 29.31
N GLY A 217 16.68 -23.07 29.26
CA GLY A 217 17.56 -22.39 30.22
C GLY A 217 19.06 -22.40 29.87
N GLU A 218 19.52 -23.31 29.01
CA GLU A 218 20.90 -23.31 28.50
C GLU A 218 21.12 -22.20 27.46
N ARG A 219 22.34 -21.67 27.37
CA ARG A 219 22.76 -20.80 26.24
C ARG A 219 23.37 -21.65 25.14
N ILE A 220 22.87 -21.51 23.91
CA ILE A 220 23.33 -22.24 22.73
C ILE A 220 23.71 -21.23 21.64
N GLU A 221 24.97 -21.25 21.21
CA GLU A 221 25.41 -20.54 20.01
C GLU A 221 24.88 -21.26 18.75
N LEU A 222 24.36 -20.50 17.79
CA LEU A 222 23.83 -21.04 16.53
C LEU A 222 24.89 -20.93 15.41
N PRO A 223 24.90 -21.85 14.43
CA PRO A 223 25.67 -21.64 13.20
C PRO A 223 25.08 -20.44 12.41
N PRO A 224 25.89 -19.73 11.61
CA PRO A 224 25.47 -18.51 10.91
C PRO A 224 24.13 -18.57 10.17
N GLU A 225 23.85 -19.66 9.44
CA GLU A 225 22.59 -19.83 8.69
C GLU A 225 21.36 -19.91 9.60
N ALA A 226 21.48 -20.60 10.74
CA ALA A 226 20.41 -20.66 11.74
C ALA A 226 20.33 -19.34 12.53
N GLU A 227 21.44 -18.65 12.74
CA GLU A 227 21.47 -17.32 13.37
C GLU A 227 20.76 -16.26 12.50
N GLU A 228 20.97 -16.23 11.18
CA GLU A 228 20.26 -15.33 10.25
C GLU A 228 18.73 -15.52 10.37
N ILE A 229 18.27 -16.77 10.40
CA ILE A 229 16.85 -17.13 10.46
C ILE A 229 16.25 -16.85 11.85
N ALA A 230 16.98 -17.11 12.94
CA ALA A 230 16.60 -16.70 14.29
C ALA A 230 16.53 -15.17 14.43
N TYR A 231 17.48 -14.46 13.82
CA TYR A 231 17.47 -12.99 13.78
C TYR A 231 16.26 -12.44 13.02
N TYR A 232 15.72 -13.13 12.01
CA TYR A 232 14.43 -12.73 11.43
C TYR A 232 13.23 -12.99 12.34
N TRP A 233 13.26 -14.02 13.20
CA TRP A 233 12.20 -14.22 14.21
C TRP A 233 12.12 -13.04 15.19
N THR A 234 13.25 -12.46 15.60
CA THR A 234 13.23 -11.29 16.51
C THR A 234 12.49 -10.08 15.93
N SER A 235 12.41 -9.95 14.59
CA SER A 235 11.60 -8.90 13.93
C SER A 235 10.08 -9.09 14.04
N VAL A 236 9.66 -10.23 14.61
CA VAL A 236 8.27 -10.66 14.77
C VAL A 236 7.81 -10.52 16.23
N LYS A 237 8.73 -10.60 17.21
CA LYS A 237 8.42 -10.42 18.64
C LYS A 237 7.71 -9.07 18.87
N GLY A 238 6.68 -9.07 19.70
CA GLY A 238 5.82 -7.90 19.95
C GLY A 238 4.87 -7.53 18.81
N THR A 239 4.73 -8.36 17.77
CA THR A 239 3.81 -8.10 16.64
C THR A 239 2.68 -9.15 16.57
N PRO A 240 1.51 -8.84 15.95
CA PRO A 240 0.39 -9.77 15.80
C PRO A 240 0.63 -11.03 14.94
N TYR A 241 1.88 -11.36 14.64
CA TYR A 241 2.31 -12.59 13.97
C TYR A 241 3.03 -13.56 14.92
N GLU A 242 3.55 -13.09 16.06
CA GLU A 242 4.25 -13.92 17.06
C GLU A 242 3.35 -15.01 17.64
N THR A 243 2.07 -14.69 17.85
CA THR A 243 1.05 -15.61 18.40
C THR A 243 0.31 -16.43 17.35
N LYS A 244 0.63 -16.29 16.05
CA LYS A 244 -0.09 -16.99 14.98
C LYS A 244 0.47 -18.40 14.77
N ASN A 245 -0.31 -19.42 15.12
CA ASN A 245 0.05 -20.85 14.94
C ASN A 245 0.57 -21.20 13.54
N ILE A 246 -0.01 -20.65 12.47
CA ILE A 246 0.46 -20.86 11.07
C ILE A 246 1.87 -20.27 10.89
N PHE A 247 2.09 -19.06 11.41
CA PHE A 247 3.36 -18.34 11.29
C PHE A 247 4.47 -19.06 12.08
N ILE A 248 4.19 -19.45 13.33
CA ILE A 248 5.08 -20.27 14.17
C ILE A 248 5.42 -21.60 13.46
N LYS A 249 4.41 -22.33 12.94
CA LYS A 249 4.61 -23.63 12.29
C LYS A 249 5.51 -23.54 11.05
N ASN A 250 5.30 -22.54 10.20
CA ASN A 250 6.09 -22.36 8.98
C ASN A 250 7.52 -21.87 9.26
N PHE A 251 7.69 -20.97 10.24
CA PHE A 251 9.00 -20.60 10.74
C PHE A 251 9.74 -21.82 11.32
N TRP A 252 9.09 -22.55 12.22
CA TRP A 252 9.68 -23.67 12.95
C TRP A 252 10.05 -24.85 12.03
N LYS A 253 9.34 -25.04 10.92
CA LYS A 253 9.80 -25.95 9.86
C LYS A 253 11.15 -25.46 9.32
N THR A 254 11.17 -24.25 8.76
CA THR A 254 12.34 -23.69 8.09
C THR A 254 13.57 -23.60 9.01
N PHE A 255 13.37 -23.23 10.27
CA PHE A 255 14.45 -23.12 11.26
C PHE A 255 15.05 -24.49 11.63
N LYS A 256 14.22 -25.55 11.73
CA LYS A 256 14.76 -26.91 11.91
C LYS A 256 15.47 -27.45 10.68
N ASP A 257 15.02 -27.07 9.49
CA ASP A 257 15.63 -27.51 8.22
C ASP A 257 17.09 -26.99 8.06
N VAL A 258 17.49 -25.94 8.79
CA VAL A 258 18.87 -25.39 8.84
C VAL A 258 19.65 -25.69 10.13
N LEU A 259 19.05 -26.39 11.11
CA LEU A 259 19.76 -26.73 12.35
C LEU A 259 20.71 -27.92 12.12
N PRO A 260 21.88 -27.96 12.78
CA PRO A 260 22.81 -29.09 12.67
C PRO A 260 22.15 -30.42 13.03
N LYS A 261 22.46 -31.47 12.27
CA LYS A 261 22.00 -32.84 12.52
C LYS A 261 22.44 -33.26 13.92
N GLY A 262 21.47 -33.49 14.81
CA GLY A 262 21.73 -33.84 16.23
C GLY A 262 21.62 -32.66 17.22
N SER A 263 21.22 -31.47 16.80
CA SER A 263 21.02 -30.31 17.70
C SER A 263 20.12 -30.62 18.92
N LYS A 264 20.46 -30.02 20.07
CA LYS A 264 19.62 -30.06 21.29
C LYS A 264 18.22 -29.45 21.06
N ILE A 265 18.11 -28.53 20.11
CA ILE A 265 16.92 -27.71 19.85
C ILE A 265 15.84 -28.55 19.13
N LYS A 266 14.83 -29.01 19.90
CA LYS A 266 13.78 -29.92 19.43
C LYS A 266 12.37 -29.32 19.46
N GLU A 267 12.12 -28.34 20.33
CA GLU A 267 10.78 -27.79 20.57
C GLU A 267 10.78 -26.24 20.58
N PHE A 268 9.89 -25.63 19.79
CA PHE A 268 9.84 -24.15 19.66
C PHE A 268 9.57 -23.45 20.99
N HIS A 269 8.70 -23.99 21.83
CA HIS A 269 8.27 -23.36 23.08
C HIS A 269 9.38 -23.26 24.14
N LYS A 270 10.50 -23.98 23.96
CA LYS A 270 11.70 -23.90 24.80
C LYS A 270 12.74 -22.90 24.29
N CYS A 271 12.57 -22.37 23.09
CA CYS A 271 13.47 -21.41 22.47
C CYS A 271 13.09 -19.99 22.89
N ASP A 272 13.90 -19.34 23.74
CA ASP A 272 13.78 -17.89 23.96
C ASP A 272 14.82 -17.09 23.17
N PHE A 273 14.29 -16.26 22.27
CA PHE A 273 15.01 -15.36 21.38
C PHE A 273 15.18 -13.95 21.99
N SER A 274 14.92 -13.72 23.28
CA SER A 274 14.96 -12.37 23.89
C SER A 274 16.33 -11.72 23.78
N LEU A 275 17.44 -12.43 24.07
CA LEU A 275 18.79 -11.87 23.93
C LEU A 275 19.08 -11.32 22.52
N MET A 276 18.64 -12.03 21.48
CA MET A 276 18.77 -11.60 20.08
C MET A 276 17.84 -10.42 19.75
N ALA A 277 16.67 -10.34 20.38
CA ALA A 277 15.74 -9.23 20.21
C ALA A 277 16.23 -7.95 20.91
N ASP A 278 16.82 -8.08 22.09
CA ASP A 278 17.47 -6.99 22.82
C ASP A 278 18.69 -6.46 22.05
N TYR A 279 19.51 -7.36 21.48
CA TYR A 279 20.59 -6.99 20.55
C TYR A 279 20.06 -6.22 19.33
N ARG A 280 19.00 -6.72 18.67
CA ARG A 280 18.38 -6.07 17.51
C ARG A 280 17.83 -4.68 17.84
N GLU A 281 17.23 -4.52 19.01
CA GLU A 281 16.74 -3.24 19.50
C GLU A 281 17.90 -2.30 19.84
N ALA A 282 18.98 -2.79 20.47
CA ALA A 282 20.19 -2.01 20.71
C ALA A 282 20.82 -1.49 19.40
N GLU A 283 20.93 -2.31 18.35
CA GLU A 283 21.38 -1.86 17.02
C GLU A 283 20.43 -0.83 16.39
N ARG A 284 19.11 -1.01 16.55
CA ARG A 284 18.12 -0.02 16.10
C ARG A 284 18.32 1.34 16.81
N GLN A 285 18.59 1.31 18.12
CA GLN A 285 18.83 2.52 18.93
C GLN A 285 20.18 3.16 18.62
N LYS A 286 21.27 2.39 18.46
CA LYS A 286 22.58 2.89 17.97
C LYS A 286 22.40 3.66 16.66
N ARG A 287 21.75 3.06 15.66
CA ARG A 287 21.48 3.72 14.36
C ARG A 287 20.62 4.97 14.48
N LEU A 288 19.64 4.98 15.39
CA LEU A 288 18.80 6.16 15.64
C LEU A 288 19.60 7.29 16.31
N ASN A 289 20.56 6.96 17.17
CA ASN A 289 21.33 7.90 17.99
C ASN A 289 22.62 8.44 17.34
N ARG A 290 23.05 7.90 16.18
CA ARG A 290 24.17 8.43 15.35
C ARG A 290 24.09 9.95 15.17
N SER A 291 25.23 10.62 14.99
CA SER A 291 25.27 12.07 14.75
C SER A 291 24.59 12.46 13.43
N LYS A 292 24.30 13.76 13.25
CA LYS A 292 23.75 14.26 11.98
C LYS A 292 24.75 14.09 10.83
N GLU A 293 26.01 14.36 11.10
CA GLU A 293 27.11 14.32 10.13
C GLU A 293 27.41 12.88 9.68
N GLU A 294 27.44 11.91 10.60
CA GLU A 294 27.52 10.47 10.28
C GLU A 294 26.39 10.05 9.33
N LYS A 295 25.14 10.42 9.64
CA LYS A 295 23.96 10.09 8.82
C LYS A 295 24.00 10.73 7.45
N GLU A 296 24.54 11.95 7.33
CA GLU A 296 24.66 12.65 6.04
C GLU A 296 25.82 12.08 5.20
N ALA A 297 26.95 11.71 5.81
CA ALA A 297 28.07 11.02 5.16
C ALA A 297 27.68 9.60 4.69
N GLU A 298 27.03 8.81 5.54
CA GLU A 298 26.49 7.48 5.22
C GLU A 298 25.47 7.57 4.07
N LYS A 299 24.57 8.56 4.11
CA LYS A 299 23.63 8.83 3.01
C LYS A 299 24.35 9.19 1.72
N ALA A 300 25.40 10.01 1.76
CA ALA A 300 26.16 10.42 0.58
C ALA A 300 26.96 9.26 -0.05
N LYS A 301 27.58 8.41 0.77
CA LYS A 301 28.25 7.17 0.31
C LYS A 301 27.24 6.22 -0.34
N ASN A 302 26.15 5.92 0.37
CA ASN A 302 25.09 5.06 -0.12
C ASN A 302 24.44 5.61 -1.39
N ALA A 303 24.28 6.93 -1.54
CA ALA A 303 23.74 7.54 -2.75
C ALA A 303 24.61 7.21 -3.97
N LYS A 304 25.93 7.49 -3.91
CA LYS A 304 26.90 7.21 -4.98
C LYS A 304 26.94 5.72 -5.35
N GLU A 305 26.95 4.84 -4.36
CA GLU A 305 26.93 3.38 -4.59
C GLU A 305 25.62 2.90 -5.23
N THR A 306 24.50 3.57 -4.95
CA THR A 306 23.21 3.25 -5.57
C THR A 306 22.97 3.92 -6.91
N GLU A 307 23.76 4.93 -7.27
CA GLU A 307 23.44 5.84 -8.37
C GLU A 307 23.33 5.11 -9.71
N TRP A 308 24.35 4.32 -10.06
CA TRP A 308 24.38 3.45 -11.24
C TRP A 308 23.11 2.58 -11.38
N TYR A 309 22.63 1.99 -10.29
CA TYR A 309 21.44 1.14 -10.29
C TYR A 309 20.13 1.93 -10.28
N SER A 310 20.14 3.19 -9.84
CA SER A 310 18.95 4.02 -9.69
C SER A 310 18.48 4.69 -10.99
N PHE A 311 19.17 4.45 -12.10
CA PHE A 311 18.82 4.96 -13.42
C PHE A 311 18.97 3.88 -14.50
N ALA A 312 18.12 4.00 -15.52
CA ALA A 312 18.25 3.35 -16.82
C ALA A 312 18.45 4.43 -17.89
N ILE A 313 18.86 4.01 -19.09
CA ILE A 313 18.74 4.80 -20.31
C ILE A 313 17.66 4.13 -21.16
N VAL A 314 16.58 4.84 -21.47
CA VAL A 314 15.47 4.37 -22.30
C VAL A 314 15.32 5.33 -23.47
N ASN A 315 15.43 4.83 -24.70
CA ASN A 315 15.34 5.64 -25.93
C ASN A 315 16.30 6.86 -25.93
N GLY A 316 17.48 6.71 -25.30
CA GLY A 316 18.49 7.76 -25.14
C GLY A 316 18.25 8.75 -23.98
N VAL A 317 17.17 8.61 -23.19
CA VAL A 317 16.88 9.47 -22.03
C VAL A 317 17.19 8.74 -20.72
N ARG A 318 17.78 9.44 -19.74
CA ARG A 318 18.03 8.91 -18.38
C ARG A 318 16.71 8.86 -17.62
N GLU A 319 16.30 7.67 -17.18
CA GLU A 319 15.00 7.42 -16.54
C GLU A 319 15.17 6.74 -15.17
N LYS A 320 14.42 7.21 -14.16
CA LYS A 320 14.75 6.96 -12.75
C LYS A 320 14.10 5.68 -12.19
N LEU A 321 14.91 4.66 -11.97
CA LEU A 321 14.45 3.36 -11.45
C LEU A 321 14.11 3.43 -9.94
N GLY A 322 12.94 2.91 -9.57
CA GLY A 322 12.53 2.79 -8.17
C GLY A 322 12.98 1.50 -7.49
N ASN A 323 12.75 0.35 -8.13
CA ASN A 323 12.87 -0.98 -7.52
C ASN A 323 14.17 -1.72 -7.90
N TYR A 324 15.30 -1.03 -7.92
CA TYR A 324 16.61 -1.58 -8.31
C TYR A 324 17.35 -2.33 -7.18
N LYS A 325 16.85 -2.28 -5.94
CA LYS A 325 17.41 -3.04 -4.81
C LYS A 325 16.68 -4.36 -4.66
N MET A 326 17.42 -5.46 -4.53
CA MET A 326 16.83 -6.74 -4.16
C MET A 326 16.30 -6.70 -2.74
N GLU A 327 15.19 -7.40 -2.51
CA GLU A 327 14.63 -7.53 -1.17
C GLU A 327 15.54 -8.47 -0.35
N PRO A 328 15.97 -8.08 0.86
CA PRO A 328 16.75 -8.97 1.72
C PRO A 328 15.89 -10.16 2.17
N PRO A 329 16.52 -11.29 2.52
CA PRO A 329 15.81 -12.42 3.12
C PRO A 329 15.00 -12.00 4.35
N GLN A 330 13.77 -12.53 4.48
CA GLN A 330 12.85 -12.20 5.58
C GLN A 330 11.71 -13.23 5.71
N LEU A 331 11.18 -13.44 6.92
CA LEU A 331 9.95 -14.22 7.13
C LEU A 331 8.73 -13.53 6.49
N PHE A 332 7.93 -14.28 5.73
CA PHE A 332 6.82 -13.74 4.94
C PHE A 332 5.62 -13.31 5.80
N ARG A 333 5.29 -12.01 5.78
CA ARG A 333 4.19 -11.40 6.55
C ARG A 333 2.96 -11.17 5.67
N GLY A 334 2.38 -12.25 5.18
CA GLY A 334 1.17 -12.23 4.35
C GLY A 334 -0.03 -11.59 5.06
N ARG A 335 -0.84 -10.83 4.32
CA ARG A 335 -2.06 -10.18 4.83
C ARG A 335 -3.11 -11.25 5.23
N GLY A 336 -3.93 -10.95 6.25
CA GLY A 336 -4.98 -11.84 6.73
C GLY A 336 -4.45 -13.15 7.33
N GLU A 337 -5.02 -14.27 6.89
CA GLU A 337 -4.67 -15.64 7.32
C GLU A 337 -3.91 -16.43 6.25
N HIS A 338 -3.14 -15.75 5.41
CA HIS A 338 -2.44 -16.37 4.26
C HIS A 338 -1.60 -17.61 4.67
N PRO A 339 -1.78 -18.78 4.03
CA PRO A 339 -1.24 -20.06 4.53
C PRO A 339 0.30 -20.13 4.53
N LYS A 340 0.97 -19.37 3.65
CA LYS A 340 2.44 -19.29 3.60
C LYS A 340 3.06 -18.28 4.60
N GLN A 341 2.26 -17.62 5.47
CA GLN A 341 2.81 -16.66 6.44
C GLN A 341 3.81 -17.35 7.38
N GLY A 342 4.94 -16.70 7.68
CA GLY A 342 6.04 -17.26 8.49
C GLY A 342 7.04 -18.12 7.71
N LEU A 343 6.79 -18.43 6.43
CA LEU A 343 7.79 -19.05 5.56
C LEU A 343 8.89 -18.04 5.21
N LEU A 344 10.16 -18.45 5.29
CA LEU A 344 11.30 -17.62 4.90
C LEU A 344 11.26 -17.30 3.40
N LYS A 345 11.33 -16.02 3.04
CA LYS A 345 11.84 -15.58 1.73
C LYS A 345 13.36 -15.74 1.76
N LYS A 346 13.89 -16.65 0.95
CA LYS A 346 15.34 -16.88 0.82
C LYS A 346 16.04 -15.66 0.23
N ARG A 347 17.37 -15.59 0.42
CA ARG A 347 18.26 -14.74 -0.37
C ARG A 347 18.05 -15.06 -1.85
N ALA A 348 17.89 -14.03 -2.68
CA ALA A 348 17.82 -14.18 -4.12
C ALA A 348 19.21 -13.91 -4.70
N PHE A 349 19.66 -14.81 -5.57
CA PHE A 349 20.98 -14.78 -6.21
C PHE A 349 20.84 -14.48 -7.71
N PRO A 350 21.90 -14.05 -8.42
CA PRO A 350 21.86 -13.76 -9.86
C PRO A 350 21.28 -14.90 -10.71
N GLU A 351 21.53 -16.15 -10.32
CA GLU A 351 21.05 -17.37 -10.99
C GLU A 351 19.53 -17.57 -10.90
N SER A 352 18.83 -16.74 -10.10
CA SER A 352 17.36 -16.68 -10.03
C SER A 352 16.74 -15.50 -10.80
N VAL A 353 17.58 -14.67 -11.42
CA VAL A 353 17.20 -13.42 -12.10
C VAL A 353 17.44 -13.51 -13.60
N THR A 354 16.37 -13.31 -14.37
CA THR A 354 16.42 -13.00 -15.81
C THR A 354 16.46 -11.49 -16.00
N LEU A 355 17.41 -10.99 -16.79
CA LEU A 355 17.44 -9.58 -17.23
C LEU A 355 16.57 -9.42 -18.49
N ASN A 356 15.90 -8.27 -18.64
CA ASN A 356 15.43 -7.77 -19.93
C ASN A 356 16.22 -6.51 -20.27
N ILE A 357 16.78 -6.41 -21.47
CA ILE A 357 17.63 -5.28 -21.88
C ILE A 357 17.60 -5.12 -23.42
N GLY A 358 18.05 -4.01 -23.99
CA GLY A 358 18.15 -3.83 -25.44
C GLY A 358 19.20 -4.76 -26.08
N GLU A 359 18.95 -5.21 -27.31
CA GLU A 359 19.84 -6.12 -28.06
C GLU A 359 21.25 -5.54 -28.28
N THR A 360 21.35 -4.22 -28.41
CA THR A 360 22.61 -3.48 -28.63
C THR A 360 23.31 -3.08 -27.33
N ALA A 361 22.70 -3.32 -26.17
CA ALA A 361 23.16 -2.81 -24.89
C ALA A 361 24.25 -3.69 -24.26
N CYS A 362 25.13 -3.08 -23.47
CA CYS A 362 26.09 -3.83 -22.67
C CYS A 362 25.40 -4.58 -21.53
N VAL A 363 25.39 -5.92 -21.60
CA VAL A 363 24.85 -6.78 -20.52
C VAL A 363 25.57 -6.49 -19.19
N PRO A 364 24.83 -6.16 -18.12
CA PRO A 364 25.41 -5.84 -16.81
C PRO A 364 26.25 -6.97 -16.24
N LYS A 365 27.36 -6.63 -15.58
CA LYS A 365 28.12 -7.59 -14.78
C LYS A 365 27.52 -7.70 -13.38
N VAL A 366 27.54 -8.89 -12.81
CA VAL A 366 27.22 -9.09 -11.39
C VAL A 366 28.32 -8.41 -10.56
N ILE A 367 27.96 -7.40 -9.77
CA ILE A 367 28.89 -6.65 -8.91
C ILE A 367 28.78 -7.20 -7.49
N GLY A 368 29.94 -7.38 -6.83
CA GLY A 368 30.03 -7.82 -5.43
C GLY A 368 30.00 -9.34 -5.21
N MET A 369 29.64 -10.15 -6.21
CA MET A 369 29.61 -11.62 -6.12
C MET A 369 30.41 -12.26 -7.26
N PRO A 370 31.74 -12.49 -7.07
CA PRO A 370 32.58 -13.13 -8.09
C PRO A 370 32.13 -14.56 -8.40
N GLY A 371 32.21 -14.97 -9.67
CA GLY A 371 31.85 -16.32 -10.13
C GLY A 371 30.35 -16.56 -10.33
N HIS A 372 29.49 -15.63 -9.93
CA HIS A 372 28.04 -15.68 -10.18
C HIS A 372 27.67 -15.15 -11.56
N ALA A 373 26.54 -15.62 -12.10
CA ALA A 373 26.01 -15.22 -13.39
C ALA A 373 24.49 -15.02 -13.34
N TRP A 374 23.96 -14.13 -14.19
CA TRP A 374 22.51 -14.03 -14.39
C TRP A 374 21.96 -15.36 -14.92
N ARG A 375 20.71 -15.66 -14.57
CA ARG A 375 20.01 -16.86 -15.07
C ARG A 375 19.96 -16.87 -16.59
N ASP A 376 19.56 -15.74 -17.15
CA ASP A 376 19.17 -15.57 -18.55
C ASP A 376 19.10 -14.07 -18.89
N VAL A 377 19.17 -13.72 -20.16
CA VAL A 377 19.08 -12.34 -20.68
C VAL A 377 18.18 -12.34 -21.90
N VAL A 378 17.06 -11.62 -21.82
CA VAL A 378 16.09 -11.47 -22.90
C VAL A 378 16.07 -10.03 -23.43
N HIS A 379 15.47 -9.87 -24.60
CA HIS A 379 15.37 -8.60 -25.32
C HIS A 379 13.91 -8.29 -25.71
N GLU A 380 12.99 -8.43 -24.75
CA GLU A 380 11.56 -8.21 -24.96
C GLU A 380 11.21 -6.72 -24.92
N ASN A 381 11.07 -6.10 -26.10
CA ASN A 381 10.69 -4.69 -26.22
C ASN A 381 9.18 -4.40 -26.12
N THR A 382 8.32 -5.42 -26.00
CA THR A 382 6.85 -5.27 -25.87
C THR A 382 6.36 -5.25 -24.41
N VAL A 383 7.27 -5.46 -23.45
CA VAL A 383 6.96 -5.62 -22.03
C VAL A 383 7.52 -4.50 -21.16
N GLN A 384 6.88 -4.25 -20.02
CA GLN A 384 7.21 -3.18 -19.08
C GLN A 384 8.06 -3.66 -17.88
N TRP A 385 8.63 -4.86 -17.95
CA TRP A 385 9.52 -5.41 -16.91
C TRP A 385 11.00 -5.29 -17.32
N GLN A 386 11.84 -4.86 -16.38
CA GLN A 386 13.30 -4.79 -16.52
C GLN A 386 13.95 -6.11 -16.08
N LEU A 387 13.38 -6.74 -15.05
CA LEU A 387 13.96 -7.88 -14.36
C LEU A 387 12.86 -8.86 -13.96
N GLY A 388 13.03 -10.14 -14.30
CA GLY A 388 12.19 -11.24 -13.83
C GLY A 388 12.94 -12.04 -12.77
N THR A 389 12.30 -12.36 -11.64
CA THR A 389 12.91 -13.18 -10.59
C THR A 389 12.01 -14.35 -10.24
N GLU A 390 12.52 -15.59 -10.36
CA GLU A 390 11.76 -16.77 -9.94
C GLU A 390 11.95 -17.02 -8.44
N ASP A 391 10.84 -17.11 -7.71
CA ASP A 391 10.83 -17.35 -6.26
C ASP A 391 10.37 -18.78 -6.01
N LEU A 392 11.25 -19.64 -5.48
CA LEU A 392 10.96 -21.06 -5.18
C LEU A 392 9.69 -21.29 -4.32
N ARG A 393 9.14 -20.25 -3.68
CA ARG A 393 7.90 -20.29 -2.90
C ARG A 393 6.64 -20.12 -3.76
N HIS A 394 6.75 -19.60 -4.99
CA HIS A 394 5.66 -19.29 -5.91
C HIS A 394 6.09 -19.55 -7.36
N PRO A 395 5.48 -20.51 -8.10
CA PRO A 395 5.84 -20.80 -9.50
C PRO A 395 5.50 -19.69 -10.50
N SER A 396 5.00 -18.55 -10.02
CA SER A 396 4.80 -17.32 -10.77
C SER A 396 6.02 -16.40 -10.58
N SER A 397 6.76 -16.13 -11.65
CA SER A 397 7.84 -15.14 -11.67
C SER A 397 7.38 -13.79 -11.11
N THR A 398 8.22 -13.18 -10.27
CA THR A 398 8.00 -11.81 -9.78
C THR A 398 8.77 -10.84 -10.67
N TYR A 399 8.06 -9.89 -11.28
CA TYR A 399 8.64 -8.93 -12.21
C TYR A 399 8.86 -7.55 -11.57
N ARG A 400 9.98 -6.91 -11.87
CA ARG A 400 10.26 -5.52 -11.49
C ARG A 400 9.94 -4.62 -12.68
N MET A 401 8.80 -3.93 -12.57
CA MET A 401 8.32 -3.00 -13.58
C MET A 401 9.07 -1.67 -13.55
N PHE A 402 9.03 -0.95 -14.67
CA PHE A 402 9.37 0.47 -14.78
C PHE A 402 8.58 1.36 -13.79
N PRO A 403 9.11 2.55 -13.46
CA PRO A 403 8.41 3.49 -12.58
C PRO A 403 7.15 4.02 -13.24
N ALA A 404 6.14 4.37 -12.43
CA ALA A 404 4.88 4.96 -12.89
C ALA A 404 5.00 6.38 -13.49
N SER A 405 6.22 6.91 -13.57
CA SER A 405 6.57 8.18 -14.21
C SER A 405 7.09 8.02 -15.64
N LEU A 406 7.35 6.79 -16.09
CA LEU A 406 7.88 6.54 -17.43
C LEU A 406 6.79 6.67 -18.49
N ASP A 407 7.18 7.20 -19.65
CA ASP A 407 6.33 7.52 -20.79
C ASP A 407 5.24 6.47 -21.08
N PHE A 408 5.61 5.21 -21.33
CA PHE A 408 4.66 4.17 -21.70
C PHE A 408 3.74 3.68 -20.57
N ASP A 409 4.05 3.94 -19.29
CA ASP A 409 3.09 3.67 -18.19
C ASP A 409 2.10 4.84 -18.03
N ILE A 410 2.54 6.08 -18.27
CA ILE A 410 1.62 7.23 -18.31
C ILE A 410 0.74 7.15 -19.57
N ALA A 411 1.28 6.77 -20.72
CA ALA A 411 0.53 6.59 -21.97
C ALA A 411 -0.59 5.55 -21.80
N GLY A 412 -0.30 4.38 -21.21
CA GLY A 412 -1.32 3.35 -20.94
C GLY A 412 -2.38 3.81 -19.93
N ARG A 413 -2.03 4.68 -18.97
CA ARG A 413 -3.01 5.31 -18.06
C ARG A 413 -3.87 6.36 -18.76
N VAL A 414 -3.29 7.12 -19.69
CA VAL A 414 -4.05 8.08 -20.52
C VAL A 414 -5.02 7.33 -21.43
N GLU A 415 -4.60 6.22 -22.05
CA GLU A 415 -5.47 5.35 -22.86
C GLU A 415 -6.64 4.80 -22.02
N MET A 416 -6.38 4.21 -20.83
CA MET A 416 -7.45 3.77 -19.92
C MET A 416 -8.39 4.89 -19.45
N LEU A 417 -7.92 6.14 -19.40
CA LEU A 417 -8.75 7.31 -19.07
C LEU A 417 -9.55 7.80 -20.28
N GLU A 418 -8.97 7.77 -21.49
CA GLU A 418 -9.65 8.09 -22.75
C GLU A 418 -10.77 7.05 -23.00
N GLU A 419 -10.51 5.75 -22.86
CA GLU A 419 -11.53 4.68 -22.89
C GLU A 419 -12.66 4.92 -21.85
N ALA A 420 -12.30 5.21 -20.60
CA ALA A 420 -13.29 5.46 -19.55
C ALA A 420 -14.14 6.72 -19.81
N ILE A 421 -13.55 7.76 -20.41
CA ILE A 421 -14.25 8.97 -20.83
C ILE A 421 -15.19 8.67 -22.00
N GLU A 422 -14.80 7.85 -22.97
CA GLU A 422 -15.68 7.41 -24.06
C GLU A 422 -16.88 6.60 -23.53
N VAL A 423 -16.65 5.62 -22.65
CA VAL A 423 -17.73 4.83 -22.03
C VAL A 423 -18.71 5.74 -21.27
N VAL A 424 -18.21 6.67 -20.44
CA VAL A 424 -19.08 7.61 -19.70
C VAL A 424 -19.83 8.55 -20.65
N ASN A 425 -19.22 8.99 -21.74
CA ASN A 425 -19.90 9.81 -22.76
C ASN A 425 -20.97 9.01 -23.51
N CYS A 426 -20.74 7.74 -23.81
CA CYS A 426 -21.73 6.85 -24.42
C CYS A 426 -22.92 6.58 -23.48
N GLU A 427 -22.67 6.23 -22.21
CA GLU A 427 -23.73 6.06 -21.20
C GLU A 427 -24.54 7.36 -21.00
N ALA A 428 -23.88 8.52 -20.96
CA ALA A 428 -24.54 9.81 -20.87
C ALA A 428 -25.38 10.14 -22.13
N ALA A 429 -24.86 9.85 -23.33
CA ALA A 429 -25.58 10.05 -24.59
C ALA A 429 -26.83 9.14 -24.68
N GLU A 430 -26.73 7.88 -24.28
CA GLU A 430 -27.89 6.98 -24.15
C GLU A 430 -28.93 7.52 -23.16
N HIS A 431 -28.48 8.01 -21.99
CA HIS A 431 -29.39 8.51 -20.97
C HIS A 431 -30.12 9.79 -21.44
N VAL A 432 -29.41 10.71 -22.09
CA VAL A 432 -29.99 11.91 -22.71
C VAL A 432 -30.96 11.53 -23.84
N GLY A 433 -30.62 10.54 -24.67
CA GLY A 433 -31.50 10.02 -25.71
C GLY A 433 -32.84 9.51 -25.15
N LYS A 434 -32.79 8.67 -24.11
CA LYS A 434 -33.98 8.11 -23.43
C LYS A 434 -34.84 9.21 -22.79
N VAL A 435 -34.23 10.26 -22.23
CA VAL A 435 -34.96 11.42 -21.70
C VAL A 435 -35.62 12.24 -22.82
N LEU A 436 -34.92 12.51 -23.93
CA LEU A 436 -35.48 13.25 -25.07
C LEU A 436 -36.65 12.49 -25.74
N GLU A 437 -36.57 11.17 -25.82
CA GLU A 437 -37.66 10.32 -26.32
C GLU A 437 -38.88 10.35 -25.39
N ALA A 438 -38.68 10.26 -24.07
CA ALA A 438 -39.75 10.43 -23.09
C ALA A 438 -40.41 11.83 -23.17
N CYS A 439 -39.61 12.90 -23.31
CA CYS A 439 -40.14 14.26 -23.54
C CYS A 439 -40.92 14.36 -24.86
N ARG A 440 -40.47 13.71 -25.94
CA ARG A 440 -41.17 13.69 -27.22
C ARG A 440 -42.52 12.97 -27.13
N SER A 441 -42.57 11.83 -26.43
CA SER A 441 -43.80 11.09 -26.15
C SER A 441 -44.80 11.91 -25.32
N LEU A 442 -44.32 12.60 -24.27
CA LEU A 442 -45.15 13.51 -23.48
C LEU A 442 -45.70 14.68 -24.31
N LEU A 443 -44.89 15.29 -25.17
CA LEU A 443 -45.33 16.34 -26.10
C LEU A 443 -46.36 15.83 -27.12
N GLN A 444 -46.21 14.59 -27.61
CA GLN A 444 -47.20 13.96 -28.50
C GLN A 444 -48.52 13.65 -27.77
N MET A 445 -48.49 13.18 -26.52
CA MET A 445 -49.70 12.99 -25.72
C MET A 445 -50.40 14.31 -25.39
N LEU A 446 -49.64 15.37 -25.07
CA LEU A 446 -50.19 16.72 -24.86
C LEU A 446 -50.82 17.27 -26.15
N ALA A 447 -50.14 17.14 -27.30
CA ALA A 447 -50.71 17.55 -28.59
C ALA A 447 -51.98 16.77 -28.94
N ALA A 448 -52.01 15.46 -28.68
CA ALA A 448 -53.20 14.63 -28.90
C ALA A 448 -54.35 14.95 -27.93
N TYR A 449 -54.05 15.42 -26.72
CA TYR A 449 -55.03 15.94 -25.77
C TYR A 449 -55.62 17.27 -26.23
N PHE A 450 -54.78 18.25 -26.58
CA PHE A 450 -55.21 19.54 -27.13
C PHE A 450 -55.82 19.46 -28.54
N SER A 451 -55.77 18.31 -29.21
CA SER A 451 -56.48 18.04 -30.48
C SER A 451 -57.83 17.32 -30.28
N ARG A 452 -58.27 17.15 -29.03
CA ARG A 452 -59.54 16.50 -28.62
C ARG A 452 -60.41 17.39 -27.72
N VAL A 453 -59.95 18.61 -27.45
CA VAL A 453 -60.64 19.69 -26.73
C VAL A 453 -60.98 20.77 -27.76
#